data_AF-T1CIX8-F1
#
_entry.id   AF-T1CIX8-F1
#
_cell.length_a   1.000
_cell.length_b   1.000
_cell.length_c   1.000
_cell.angle_alpha   90.00
_cell.angle_beta   90.00
_cell.angle_gamma   90.00
#
_symmetry.space_group_name_H-M   'P 1'
#
loop_
_entity.id
_entity.type
_entity.pdbx_description
1 polymer ?
#
loop_
_entity_poly.entity_id
_entity_poly.type
_entity_poly.pdbx_seq_one_letter_code
_entity_poly.pdbx_strand_id
1 'polypeptide(L)'
;MNRVALRIEIFLRRLLTRPRLDLPLLIALLLLAGMGLFFLSSAAELAWRTIGAQAARFMLGFVLLYVVSRIPPAQFRRWSPALYAFSILLLILVLVLGEGRGADRWLNLGIVRFQPSELLKLTTPMMAAWYLAQRPLPPSWRDLGVVLLLIALPAD
;
A
#
# COMPACT_ATOMS: atom_id res chain seq x y z
N MET A 1 -33.25 14.80 12.45
CA MET A 1 -32.00 14.84 11.66
C MET A 1 -31.75 13.45 11.07
N ASN A 2 -31.68 13.33 9.73
CA ASN A 2 -31.72 12.05 9.03
C ASN A 2 -30.38 11.28 9.17
N ARG A 3 -30.38 9.96 9.42
CA ARG A 3 -29.14 9.16 9.66
C ARG A 3 -28.14 9.24 8.50
N VAL A 4 -28.63 9.49 7.29
CA VAL A 4 -27.82 9.68 6.07
C VAL A 4 -27.07 11.01 6.12
N ALA A 5 -27.74 12.10 6.49
CA ALA A 5 -27.13 13.43 6.61
C ALA A 5 -26.02 13.44 7.67
N LEU A 6 -26.22 12.75 8.79
CA LEU A 6 -25.21 12.61 9.85
C LEU A 6 -23.96 11.86 9.36
N ARG A 7 -24.14 10.80 8.55
CA ARG A 7 -23.00 10.06 7.95
C ARG A 7 -22.22 10.92 6.95
N ILE A 8 -22.93 11.72 6.17
CA ILE A 8 -22.31 12.63 5.19
C ILE A 8 -21.55 13.74 5.92
N GLU A 9 -22.11 14.35 6.96
CA GLU A 9 -21.44 15.41 7.71
C GLU A 9 -20.17 14.89 8.43
N ILE A 10 -20.22 13.70 9.04
CA ILE A 10 -19.04 13.08 9.67
C ILE A 10 -17.97 12.77 8.61
N PHE A 11 -18.37 12.31 7.42
CA PHE A 11 -17.45 12.06 6.32
C PHE A 11 -16.79 13.36 5.82
N LEU A 12 -17.58 14.42 5.60
CA LEU A 12 -17.10 15.74 5.19
C LEU A 12 -16.19 16.39 6.24
N ARG A 13 -16.54 16.32 7.53
CA ARG A 13 -15.68 16.80 8.62
C ARG A 13 -14.36 16.04 8.69
N ARG A 14 -14.34 14.74 8.42
CA ARG A 14 -13.09 13.95 8.32
C ARG A 14 -12.23 14.35 7.11
N LEU A 15 -12.87 14.78 6.03
CA LEU A 15 -12.20 15.37 4.87
C LEU A 15 -11.58 16.75 5.19
N LEU A 16 -12.19 17.51 6.10
CA LEU A 16 -11.75 18.84 6.54
C LEU A 16 -10.78 18.81 7.75
N THR A 17 -10.69 17.72 8.51
CA THR A 17 -9.69 17.58 9.59
C THR A 17 -8.27 17.46 9.05
N ARG A 18 -7.28 17.93 9.83
CA ARG A 18 -5.85 17.86 9.44
C ARG A 18 -5.47 16.43 9.03
N PRO A 19 -4.77 16.26 7.89
CA PRO A 19 -4.28 14.96 7.50
C PRO A 19 -3.36 14.41 8.59
N ARG A 20 -3.44 13.11 8.87
CA ARG A 20 -2.59 12.44 9.86
C ARG A 20 -1.20 12.17 9.26
N LEU A 21 -0.56 13.23 8.79
CA LEU A 21 0.76 13.17 8.20
C LEU A 21 1.76 13.63 9.23
N ASP A 22 2.68 12.73 9.56
CA ASP A 22 3.89 13.07 10.29
C ASP A 22 4.74 13.96 9.39
N LEU A 23 4.81 15.25 9.72
CA LEU A 23 5.47 16.26 8.90
C LEU A 23 6.98 16.00 8.77
N PRO A 24 7.73 15.67 9.85
CA PRO A 24 9.10 15.17 9.73
C PRO A 24 9.27 14.05 8.70
N LEU A 25 8.41 13.02 8.74
CA LEU A 25 8.51 11.90 7.80
C LEU A 25 8.17 12.31 6.37
N LEU A 26 7.18 13.18 6.18
CA LEU A 26 6.82 13.72 4.88
C LEU A 26 7.95 14.55 4.27
N ILE A 27 8.60 15.40 5.07
CA ILE A 27 9.76 16.19 4.64
C ILE A 27 10.91 15.26 4.25
N ALA A 28 11.22 14.25 5.08
CA ALA A 28 12.25 13.26 4.76
C ALA A 28 11.96 12.53 3.44
N LEU A 29 10.70 12.16 3.19
CA LEU A 29 10.27 11.50 1.96
C LEU A 29 10.40 12.43 0.74
N LEU A 30 10.04 13.71 0.86
CA LEU A 30 10.19 14.71 -0.20
C LEU A 30 11.66 14.97 -0.54
N LEU A 31 12.52 15.06 0.48
CA LEU A 31 13.97 15.20 0.29
C LEU A 31 14.57 13.98 -0.41
N LEU A 32 14.21 12.77 0.01
CA LEU A 32 14.64 11.52 -0.64
C LEU A 32 14.18 11.45 -2.10
N ALA A 33 12.92 11.82 -2.38
CA ALA A 33 12.40 11.88 -3.74
C ALA A 33 13.17 12.90 -4.60
N GLY A 34 13.44 14.09 -4.05
CA GLY A 34 14.22 15.15 -4.71
C GLY A 34 15.66 14.72 -5.00
N MET A 35 16.33 14.09 -4.03
CA MET A 35 17.67 13.52 -4.19
C MET A 35 17.67 12.43 -5.26
N GLY A 36 16.66 11.55 -5.27
CA GLY A 36 16.52 10.51 -6.30
C GLY A 36 16.40 11.09 -7.71
N LEU A 37 15.62 12.16 -7.90
CA LEU A 37 15.54 12.86 -9.18
C LEU A 37 16.86 13.55 -9.55
N PHE A 38 17.53 14.15 -8.57
CA PHE A 38 18.84 14.77 -8.77
C PHE A 38 19.89 13.75 -9.25
N PHE A 39 20.03 12.61 -8.57
CA PHE A 39 20.95 11.56 -9.01
C PHE A 39 20.58 10.99 -10.38
N LEU A 40 19.28 10.81 -10.65
CA LEU A 40 18.81 10.34 -11.95
C LEU A 40 19.15 11.32 -13.08
N SER A 41 19.14 12.63 -12.80
CA SER A 41 19.55 13.64 -13.77
C SER A 41 21.05 13.63 -14.09
N SER A 42 21.87 13.16 -13.15
CA SER A 42 23.32 13.07 -13.32
C SER A 42 23.76 11.82 -14.11
N ALA A 43 22.97 10.74 -14.06
CA ALA A 43 23.36 9.43 -14.59
C ALA A 43 22.76 9.05 -15.97
N ALA A 44 21.76 9.78 -16.47
CA ALA A 44 20.96 9.32 -17.61
C ALA A 44 21.25 10.05 -18.93
N GLU A 45 21.64 9.32 -19.98
CA GLU A 45 21.80 9.83 -21.36
C GLU A 45 20.50 10.38 -21.98
N LEU A 46 19.33 9.87 -21.55
CA LEU A 46 17.99 10.39 -21.88
C LEU A 46 17.29 10.98 -20.64
N ALA A 47 17.97 11.91 -19.97
CA ALA A 47 17.58 12.50 -18.69
C ALA A 47 16.09 12.92 -18.64
N TRP A 48 15.59 13.70 -19.60
CA TRP A 48 14.27 14.33 -19.46
C TRP A 48 13.09 13.36 -19.48
N ARG A 49 13.12 12.32 -20.32
CA ARG A 49 12.03 11.33 -20.38
C ARG A 49 11.98 10.47 -19.10
N THR A 50 13.15 10.07 -18.62
CA THR A 50 13.27 9.20 -17.43
C THR A 50 12.95 9.96 -16.15
N ILE A 51 13.42 11.21 -16.03
CA ILE A 51 13.06 12.11 -14.92
C ILE A 51 11.57 12.39 -14.91
N GLY A 52 10.99 12.75 -16.06
CA GLY A 52 9.55 13.03 -16.17
C GLY A 52 8.68 11.83 -15.75
N ALA A 53 9.05 10.63 -16.22
CA ALA A 53 8.37 9.41 -15.81
C ALA A 53 8.52 9.12 -14.30
N GLN A 54 9.71 9.36 -13.73
CA GLN A 54 9.94 9.15 -12.29
C GLN A 54 9.20 10.18 -11.43
N ALA A 55 9.20 11.44 -11.83
CA ALA A 55 8.43 12.49 -11.17
C ALA A 55 6.93 12.18 -11.19
N ALA A 56 6.40 11.68 -12.31
CA ALA A 56 5.01 11.25 -12.41
C ALA A 56 4.68 10.10 -11.42
N ARG A 57 5.59 9.13 -11.25
CA ARG A 57 5.44 8.05 -10.26
C ARG A 57 5.46 8.59 -8.82
N PHE A 58 6.36 9.52 -8.51
CA PHE A 58 6.38 10.17 -7.20
C PHE A 58 5.09 10.96 -6.94
N MET A 59 4.63 11.74 -7.91
CA MET A 59 3.35 12.46 -7.80
C MET A 59 2.18 11.51 -7.54
N LEU A 60 2.08 10.41 -8.29
CA LEU A 60 1.07 9.38 -8.07
C LEU A 60 1.18 8.77 -6.66
N GLY A 61 2.40 8.46 -6.21
CA GLY A 61 2.67 7.96 -4.86
C GLY A 61 2.25 8.94 -3.75
N PHE A 62 2.55 10.23 -3.89
CA PHE A 62 2.15 11.26 -2.93
C PHE A 62 0.64 11.50 -2.92
N VAL A 63 -0.02 11.45 -4.07
CA VAL A 63 -1.49 11.50 -4.16
C VAL A 63 -2.11 10.31 -3.43
N LEU A 64 -1.61 9.10 -3.68
CA LEU A 64 -2.05 7.89 -2.98
C LEU A 64 -1.82 7.98 -1.47
N LEU A 65 -0.63 8.42 -1.05
CA LEU A 65 -0.29 8.63 0.36
C LEU A 65 -1.27 9.62 1.02
N TYR A 66 -1.57 10.74 0.37
CA TYR A 66 -2.52 11.71 0.87
C TYR A 66 -3.92 11.11 1.02
N VAL A 67 -4.43 10.42 0.00
CA VAL A 67 -5.75 9.77 0.02
C VAL A 67 -5.82 8.69 1.13
N VAL A 68 -4.83 7.81 1.19
CA VAL A 68 -4.74 6.72 2.17
C VAL A 68 -4.61 7.27 3.59
N SER A 69 -3.89 8.39 3.81
CA SER A 69 -3.76 9.04 5.13
C SER A 69 -5.09 9.55 5.71
N ARG A 70 -6.11 9.73 4.86
CA ARG A 70 -7.45 10.15 5.29
C ARG A 70 -8.29 8.97 5.79
N ILE A 71 -7.89 7.72 5.51
CA ILE A 71 -8.64 6.54 5.88
C ILE A 71 -8.40 6.24 7.38
N PRO A 72 -9.46 6.12 8.21
CA PRO A 72 -9.28 5.81 9.62
C PRO A 72 -8.66 4.43 9.86
N PRO A 73 -7.77 4.25 10.86
CA PRO A 73 -7.19 2.95 11.23
C PRO A 73 -8.20 1.83 11.46
N ALA A 74 -9.39 2.17 11.99
CA ALA A 74 -10.47 1.20 12.19
C ALA A 74 -10.98 0.58 10.88
N GLN A 75 -10.93 1.32 9.78
CA GLN A 75 -11.34 0.83 8.47
C GLN A 75 -10.31 -0.15 7.92
N PHE A 76 -9.01 0.16 8.05
CA PHE A 76 -7.94 -0.77 7.70
C PHE A 76 -8.08 -2.09 8.46
N ARG A 77 -8.28 -2.04 9.78
CA ARG A 77 -8.53 -3.24 10.59
C ARG A 77 -9.72 -4.05 10.09
N ARG A 78 -10.83 -3.40 9.76
CA ARG A 78 -12.03 -4.11 9.25
C ARG A 78 -11.76 -4.79 7.91
N TRP A 79 -10.96 -4.15 7.05
CA TRP A 79 -10.73 -4.61 5.68
C TRP A 79 -9.51 -5.53 5.56
N SER A 80 -8.67 -5.66 6.60
CA SER A 80 -7.45 -6.48 6.57
C SER A 80 -7.64 -7.87 5.96
N PRO A 81 -8.65 -8.69 6.37
CA PRO A 81 -8.82 -10.02 5.80
C PRO A 81 -9.19 -9.99 4.31
N ALA A 82 -10.07 -9.06 3.92
CA ALA A 82 -10.50 -8.92 2.54
C ALA A 82 -9.37 -8.41 1.63
N LEU A 83 -8.60 -7.42 2.11
CA LEU A 83 -7.44 -6.88 1.40
C LEU A 83 -6.35 -7.95 1.24
N TYR A 84 -6.08 -8.73 2.28
CA TYR A 84 -5.12 -9.84 2.21
C TYR A 84 -5.57 -10.92 1.22
N ALA A 85 -6.82 -11.38 1.31
CA ALA A 85 -7.36 -12.36 0.37
C ALA A 85 -7.33 -11.84 -1.08
N PHE A 86 -7.64 -10.55 -1.28
CA PHE A 86 -7.52 -9.90 -2.58
C PHE A 86 -6.08 -9.84 -3.09
N SER A 87 -5.09 -9.53 -2.23
CA SER A 87 -3.67 -9.57 -2.59
C SER A 87 -3.22 -10.97 -3.03
N ILE A 88 -3.66 -12.02 -2.31
CA ILE A 88 -3.38 -13.41 -2.69
C ILE A 88 -4.04 -13.77 -4.03
N LEU A 89 -5.28 -13.35 -4.25
CA LEU A 89 -5.96 -13.56 -5.53
C LEU A 89 -5.22 -12.87 -6.68
N LEU A 90 -4.74 -11.65 -6.47
CA LEU A 90 -3.95 -10.92 -7.47
C LEU A 90 -2.60 -11.60 -7.76
N LEU A 91 -1.97 -12.21 -6.75
CA LEU A 91 -0.78 -13.04 -6.97
C LEU A 91 -1.08 -14.24 -7.86
N ILE A 92 -2.20 -14.93 -7.62
CA ILE A 92 -2.62 -16.06 -8.47
C ILE A 92 -2.92 -15.55 -9.89
N LEU A 93 -3.60 -14.40 -10.00
CA LEU A 93 -3.95 -13.82 -11.30
C LEU A 93 -2.73 -13.47 -12.13
N VAL A 94 -1.67 -12.93 -11.52
CA VAL A 94 -0.45 -12.56 -12.24
C VAL A 94 0.39 -13.78 -12.64
N LEU A 95 0.19 -14.96 -12.03
CA LEU A 95 0.80 -16.20 -12.56
C LEU A 95 0.17 -16.62 -13.89
N VAL A 96 -1.09 -16.26 -14.13
CA VAL A 96 -1.83 -16.63 -15.36
C VAL A 96 -1.75 -15.54 -16.42
N LEU A 97 -1.86 -14.27 -16.02
CA LEU A 97 -1.98 -13.11 -16.91
C LEU A 97 -0.77 -12.15 -16.86
N GLY A 98 0.24 -12.45 -16.04
CA GLY A 98 1.38 -11.56 -15.86
C GLY A 98 2.21 -11.41 -17.13
N GLU A 99 2.59 -10.16 -17.43
CA GLU A 99 3.48 -9.84 -18.54
C GLU A 99 4.91 -9.72 -17.99
N GLY A 100 5.71 -10.76 -18.18
CA GLY A 100 7.11 -10.80 -17.76
C GLY A 100 7.70 -12.21 -17.88
N ARG A 101 8.95 -12.32 -18.36
CA ARG A 101 9.66 -13.61 -18.40
C ARG A 101 10.33 -13.83 -17.05
N GLY A 102 9.89 -14.81 -16.26
CA GLY A 102 10.55 -15.21 -15.01
C GLY A 102 10.03 -14.52 -13.75
N ALA A 103 10.92 -13.89 -12.97
CA ALA A 103 10.65 -13.33 -11.64
C ALA A 103 9.77 -12.06 -11.62
N ASP A 104 9.55 -11.43 -12.78
CA ASP A 104 8.79 -10.19 -12.91
C ASP A 104 7.29 -10.46 -13.08
N ARG A 105 6.59 -10.63 -11.96
CA ARG A 105 5.13 -10.78 -11.89
C ARG A 105 4.41 -9.42 -11.94
N TRP A 106 4.45 -8.75 -13.09
CA TRP A 106 3.78 -7.45 -13.27
C TRP A 106 2.47 -7.61 -14.05
N LEU A 107 1.43 -6.92 -13.59
CA LEU A 107 0.17 -6.74 -14.31
C LEU A 107 0.21 -5.41 -15.06
N ASN A 108 0.12 -5.46 -16.38
CA ASN A 108 0.04 -4.26 -17.20
C ASN A 108 -1.41 -3.79 -17.29
N LEU A 109 -1.74 -2.69 -16.60
CA LEU A 109 -3.07 -2.07 -16.62
C LEU A 109 -3.21 -1.03 -17.75
N GLY A 110 -2.34 -1.07 -18.76
CA GLY A 110 -2.28 -0.17 -19.91
C GLY A 110 -1.61 1.17 -19.62
N ILE A 111 -1.93 1.81 -18.50
CA ILE A 111 -1.35 3.10 -18.09
C ILE A 111 -0.26 2.93 -17.03
N VAL A 112 -0.44 1.96 -16.15
CA VAL A 112 0.48 1.65 -15.05
C VAL A 112 0.75 0.16 -15.01
N ARG A 113 1.97 -0.20 -14.64
CA ARG A 113 2.33 -1.58 -14.33
C ARG A 113 2.21 -1.74 -12.82
N PHE A 114 1.38 -2.69 -12.39
CA PHE A 114 1.09 -2.94 -10.99
C PHE A 114 1.63 -4.31 -10.61
N GLN A 115 2.44 -4.36 -9.54
CA GLN A 115 3.00 -5.61 -9.04
C GLN A 115 2.21 -6.05 -7.80
N PRO A 116 1.45 -7.16 -7.87
CA PRO A 116 0.62 -7.62 -6.74
C PRO A 116 1.37 -7.81 -5.42
N SER A 117 2.65 -8.19 -5.48
CA SER A 117 3.49 -8.38 -4.29
C SER A 117 3.71 -7.08 -3.51
N GLU A 118 3.62 -5.90 -4.13
CA GLU A 118 3.69 -4.62 -3.42
C GLU A 118 2.49 -4.41 -2.49
N LEU A 119 1.28 -4.78 -2.94
CA LEU A 119 0.09 -4.71 -2.09
C LEU A 119 0.18 -5.73 -0.94
N LEU A 120 0.73 -6.90 -1.24
CA LEU A 120 0.89 -7.97 -0.28
C LEU A 120 1.80 -7.58 0.89
N LYS A 121 2.94 -6.91 0.62
CA LYS A 121 3.85 -6.36 1.65
C LYS A 121 3.11 -5.50 2.69
N LEU A 122 2.03 -4.82 2.29
CA LEU A 122 1.19 -4.04 3.19
C LEU A 122 0.13 -4.90 3.88
N THR A 123 -0.55 -5.77 3.14
CA THR A 123 -1.68 -6.55 3.68
C THR A 123 -1.28 -7.70 4.60
N THR A 124 -0.07 -8.26 4.46
CA THR A 124 0.44 -9.33 5.32
C THR A 124 0.57 -8.92 6.80
N PRO A 125 1.31 -7.84 7.16
CA PRO A 125 1.36 -7.38 8.55
C PRO A 125 -0.02 -6.92 9.06
N MET A 126 -0.87 -6.35 8.19
CA MET A 126 -2.25 -5.99 8.54
C MET A 126 -3.09 -7.22 8.91
N MET A 127 -2.93 -8.34 8.19
CA MET A 127 -3.63 -9.60 8.46
C MET A 127 -3.10 -10.29 9.71
N ALA A 128 -1.77 -10.32 9.90
CA ALA A 128 -1.15 -10.85 11.11
C ALA A 128 -1.64 -10.09 12.36
N ALA A 129 -1.63 -8.75 12.30
CA ALA A 129 -2.14 -7.92 13.38
C ALA A 129 -3.64 -8.14 13.63
N TRP A 130 -4.44 -8.28 12.56
CA TRP A 130 -5.87 -8.58 12.68
C TRP A 130 -6.14 -9.94 13.35
N TYR A 131 -5.37 -10.96 12.98
CA TYR A 131 -5.48 -12.31 13.54
C TYR A 131 -5.11 -12.31 15.03
N LEU A 132 -3.98 -11.71 15.38
CA LEU A 132 -3.50 -11.66 16.77
C LEU A 132 -4.36 -10.78 17.68
N ALA A 133 -4.96 -9.71 17.16
CA ALA A 133 -5.80 -8.80 17.95
C ALA A 133 -7.06 -9.46 18.55
N GLN A 134 -7.44 -10.64 18.07
CA GLN A 134 -8.59 -11.42 18.54
C GLN A 134 -8.20 -12.56 19.50
N ARG A 135 -6.91 -12.69 19.83
CA ARG A 135 -6.37 -13.76 20.67
C ARG A 135 -5.93 -13.20 22.03
N PRO A 136 -6.04 -14.00 23.10
CA PRO A 136 -5.49 -13.61 24.40
C PRO A 136 -3.97 -13.48 24.31
N LEU A 137 -3.42 -12.53 25.08
CA LEU A 137 -1.98 -12.37 25.24
C LEU A 137 -1.51 -13.13 26.50
N PRO A 138 -0.37 -13.84 26.46
CA PRO A 138 0.52 -14.03 25.30
C PRO A 138 -0.04 -15.01 24.25
N PRO A 139 0.29 -14.83 22.95
CA PRO A 139 -0.17 -15.72 21.90
C PRO A 139 0.41 -17.13 22.08
N SER A 140 -0.39 -18.15 21.79
CA SER A 140 0.06 -19.54 21.89
C SER A 140 1.01 -19.93 20.74
N TRP A 141 1.77 -21.01 20.90
CA TRP A 141 2.59 -21.57 19.82
C TRP A 141 1.80 -21.90 18.55
N ARG A 142 0.51 -22.24 18.69
CA ARG A 142 -0.40 -22.45 17.54
C ARG A 142 -0.68 -21.15 16.82
N ASP A 143 -0.91 -20.06 17.55
CA ASP A 143 -1.12 -18.74 16.96
C ASP A 143 0.13 -18.22 16.24
N LEU A 144 1.32 -18.48 16.81
CA LEU A 144 2.59 -18.19 16.15
C LEU A 144 2.75 -19.00 14.87
N GLY A 145 2.41 -20.29 14.88
CA GLY A 145 2.41 -21.13 13.68
C GLY A 145 1.48 -20.61 12.58
N VAL A 146 0.28 -20.15 12.94
CA VAL A 146 -0.66 -19.54 11.97
C VAL A 146 -0.12 -18.23 11.41
N VAL A 147 0.47 -17.36 12.24
CA VAL A 147 1.07 -16.10 11.76
C VAL A 147 2.27 -16.37 10.84
N LEU A 148 3.11 -17.34 11.18
CA LEU A 148 4.21 -17.76 10.30
C LEU A 148 3.68 -18.26 8.95
N LEU A 149 2.62 -19.05 8.96
CA LEU A 149 1.97 -19.50 7.72
C LEU A 149 1.39 -18.34 6.90
N LEU A 150 0.74 -17.36 7.56
CA LEU A 150 0.24 -16.14 6.90
C LEU A 150 1.36 -15.29 6.32
N ILE A 151 2.58 -15.34 6.87
CA ILE A 151 3.75 -14.62 6.35
C ILE A 151 4.45 -15.43 5.25
N ALA A 152 4.51 -16.76 5.38
CA ALA A 152 5.23 -17.63 4.45
C ALA A 152 4.45 -17.92 3.17
N LEU A 153 3.12 -18.09 3.24
CA LEU A 153 2.24 -18.25 2.06
C LEU A 153 2.48 -17.20 0.96
N PRO A 154 2.64 -15.90 1.30
CA PRO A 154 2.91 -14.84 0.34
C PRO A 154 4.38 -14.60 0.00
N ALA A 155 5.33 -15.31 0.60
CA ALA A 155 6.75 -15.03 0.48
C ALA A 155 7.34 -15.67 -0.79
N ASP A 156 6.99 -15.15 -1.96
CA ASP A 156 7.72 -15.28 -3.25
C ASP A 156 7.24 -14.22 -4.24
#